data_AF-A0A7G2IQW0-F1
#
_entry.id   AF-A0A7G2IQW0-F1
#
_cell.length_a   1.000
_cell.length_b   1.000
_cell.length_c   1.000
_cell.angle_alpha   90.00
_cell.angle_beta   90.00
_cell.angle_gamma   90.00
#
_symmetry.space_group_name_H-M   'P 1'
#
loop_
_entity.id
_entity.type
_entity.pdbx_description
1 polymer ?
#
loop_
_entity_poly.entity_id
_entity_poly.type
_entity_poly.pdbx_seq_one_letter_code
_entity_poly.pdbx_strand_id
1 'polypeptide(L)'
;MTKVDLDARLQHILYARNSCQMQIPEGLSVPWDETLCKRAIEENCLYSDNVPARWPECTAARALDITTFLSTPVHLPDGTFLRNALRHQSPPACVKRTW
;
A
#
# COMPACT_ATOMS: atom_id res chain seq x y z
N MET A 1 -8.92 2.51 -1.75
CA MET A 1 -8.64 3.66 -2.62
C MET A 1 -7.84 4.70 -1.85
N THR A 2 -6.80 5.25 -2.47
CA THR A 2 -5.93 6.26 -1.88
C THR A 2 -5.74 7.41 -2.84
N LYS A 3 -5.75 8.64 -2.32
CA LYS A 3 -5.45 9.86 -3.07
C LYS A 3 -4.03 10.28 -2.78
N VAL A 4 -3.29 10.64 -3.83
CA VAL A 4 -1.97 11.23 -3.70
C VAL A 4 -2.09 12.72 -3.91
N ASP A 5 -1.66 13.49 -2.91
CA ASP A 5 -1.56 14.93 -2.97
C ASP A 5 -0.07 15.28 -3.14
N LEU A 6 0.29 15.65 -4.36
CA LEU A 6 1.69 15.94 -4.72
C LEU A 6 2.14 17.31 -4.18
N ASP A 7 1.21 18.27 -4.09
CA ASP A 7 1.45 19.60 -3.51
C ASP A 7 1.73 19.51 -2.01
N ALA A 8 0.88 18.79 -1.27
CA ALA A 8 1.07 18.57 0.15
C ALA A 8 2.12 17.49 0.47
N ARG A 9 2.58 16.73 -0.54
CA ARG A 9 3.43 15.53 -0.40
C ARG A 9 2.84 14.51 0.59
N LEU A 10 1.52 14.29 0.51
CA LEU A 10 0.80 13.37 1.38
C LEU A 10 0.05 12.32 0.56
N GLN A 11 -0.02 11.09 1.08
CA GLN A 11 -0.96 10.08 0.64
C GLN A 11 -2.09 9.96 1.65
N HIS A 12 -3.30 10.22 1.17
CA HIS A 12 -4.53 10.07 1.94
C HIS A 12 -5.18 8.73 1.64
N ILE A 13 -5.50 7.98 2.68
CA ILE A 13 -6.26 6.74 2.58
C ILE A 13 -7.75 7.09 2.61
N LEU A 14 -8.37 7.19 1.43
CA LEU A 14 -9.79 7.53 1.32
C LEU A 14 -10.68 6.36 1.67
N TYR A 15 -10.27 5.16 1.29
CA TYR A 15 -11.03 3.94 1.52
C TYR A 15 -10.09 2.75 1.71
N ALA A 16 -10.33 1.94 2.73
CA ALA A 16 -9.56 0.76 3.03
C ALA A 16 -10.49 -0.42 3.28
N ARG A 17 -10.50 -1.37 2.33
CA ARG A 17 -11.19 -2.64 2.54
C ARG A 17 -10.32 -3.55 3.40
N ASN A 18 -10.44 -3.38 4.71
CA ASN A 18 -9.78 -4.24 5.70
C ASN A 18 -10.38 -5.64 5.62
N SER A 19 -9.58 -6.60 5.19
CA SER A 19 -9.95 -8.01 5.11
C SER A 19 -9.01 -8.81 6.00
N CYS A 20 -9.57 -9.70 6.82
CA CYS A 20 -8.83 -10.50 7.80
C CYS A 20 -8.13 -9.65 8.88
N GLN A 21 -6.82 -9.80 9.06
CA GLN A 21 -6.08 -9.18 10.17
C GLN A 21 -5.50 -7.79 9.86
N MET A 22 -5.42 -7.40 8.58
CA MET A 22 -4.89 -6.11 8.19
C MET A 22 -5.94 -5.02 8.44
N GLN A 23 -5.61 -4.09 9.35
CA GLN A 23 -6.40 -2.90 9.63
C GLN A 23 -5.64 -1.66 9.17
N ILE A 24 -6.13 -1.05 8.10
CA ILE A 24 -5.68 0.24 7.62
C ILE A 24 -6.76 1.27 7.98
N PRO A 25 -6.44 2.29 8.77
CA PRO A 25 -7.41 3.32 9.11
C PRO A 25 -7.74 4.18 7.90
N GLU A 26 -9.03 4.32 7.61
CA GLU A 26 -9.54 5.28 6.64
C GLU A 26 -9.36 6.70 7.19
N GLY A 27 -9.00 7.64 6.33
CA GLY A 27 -8.61 9.01 6.72
C GLY A 27 -7.14 9.16 7.13
N LEU A 28 -6.37 8.06 7.20
CA LEU A 28 -4.94 8.14 7.47
C LEU A 28 -4.22 8.94 6.36
N SER A 29 -3.42 9.90 6.78
CA SER A 29 -2.57 10.68 5.90
C SER A 29 -1.12 10.37 6.24
N VAL A 30 -0.38 9.81 5.30
CA VAL A 30 1.03 9.45 5.48
C VAL A 30 1.89 10.27 4.52
N PRO A 31 3.14 10.60 4.90
CA PRO A 31 4.09 11.25 4.00
C PRO A 31 4.25 10.46 2.70
N TRP A 32 4.11 11.14 1.56
CA TRP A 32 4.20 10.51 0.23
C TRP A 32 5.52 9.77 0.04
N ASP A 33 6.62 10.34 0.54
CA ASP A 33 7.98 9.82 0.42
C ASP A 33 8.16 8.43 1.05
N GLU A 34 7.38 8.10 2.08
CA GLU A 34 7.54 6.85 2.81
C GLU A 34 6.65 5.73 2.26
N THR A 35 5.79 6.03 1.30
CA THR A 35 4.73 5.11 0.86
C THR A 35 5.21 4.11 -0.19
N LEU A 36 4.59 2.92 -0.16
CA LEU A 36 4.73 1.94 -1.25
C LEU A 36 4.23 2.47 -2.60
N CYS A 37 3.25 3.37 -2.58
CA CYS A 37 2.67 3.91 -3.80
C CYS A 37 3.66 4.79 -4.57
N LYS A 38 4.48 5.60 -3.88
CA LYS A 38 5.54 6.38 -4.51
C LYS A 38 6.56 5.47 -5.19
N ARG A 39 7.09 4.50 -4.46
CA ARG A 39 8.09 3.56 -5.00
C ARG A 39 7.56 2.74 -6.17
N ALA A 40 6.30 2.31 -6.10
CA ALA A 40 5.62 1.64 -7.20
C ALA A 40 5.49 2.50 -8.47
N ILE A 41 5.50 3.83 -8.34
CA ILE A 41 5.54 4.75 -9.48
C ILE A 41 6.98 4.90 -9.98
N GLU A 42 7.93 5.17 -9.09
CA GLU A 42 9.33 5.39 -9.45
C GLU A 42 9.96 4.17 -10.14
N GLU A 43 9.65 2.98 -9.65
CA GLU A 43 10.13 1.69 -10.19
C GLU A 43 9.23 1.16 -11.33
N ASN A 44 8.18 1.90 -11.72
CA ASN A 44 7.12 1.46 -12.64
C ASN A 44 6.59 0.04 -12.29
N CYS A 45 6.51 -0.27 -10.99
CA CYS A 45 6.21 -1.59 -10.48
C CYS A 45 4.87 -1.57 -9.72
N LEU A 46 3.80 -1.86 -10.46
CA LEU A 46 2.42 -1.82 -9.97
C LEU A 46 2.05 -3.04 -9.11
N TYR A 47 2.82 -4.12 -9.19
CA TYR A 47 2.56 -5.39 -8.51
C TYR A 47 3.84 -5.99 -7.94
N SER A 48 3.77 -6.46 -6.71
CA SER A 48 4.80 -7.27 -6.07
C SER A 48 4.16 -8.20 -5.04
N ASP A 49 4.40 -9.50 -5.14
CA ASP A 49 4.03 -10.51 -4.13
C ASP A 49 5.08 -10.68 -3.02
N ASN A 50 6.25 -10.03 -3.16
CA ASN A 50 7.32 -10.04 -2.18
C ASN A 50 7.82 -8.61 -1.91
N VAL A 51 6.92 -7.81 -1.36
CA VAL A 51 7.17 -6.44 -0.89
C VAL A 51 8.39 -6.33 0.03
N PRO A 52 8.62 -7.21 1.03
CA PRO A 52 9.77 -7.05 1.93
C PRO A 52 11.12 -7.28 1.22
N ALA A 53 11.18 -8.10 0.17
CA ALA A 53 12.40 -8.26 -0.62
C ALA A 53 12.59 -7.12 -1.63
N ARG A 54 11.49 -6.58 -2.18
CA ARG A 54 11.53 -5.56 -3.24
C ARG A 54 11.68 -4.13 -2.71
N TRP A 55 11.01 -3.80 -1.61
CA TRP A 55 11.05 -2.47 -0.98
C TRP A 55 11.37 -2.59 0.52
N PRO A 56 12.55 -3.14 0.87
CA PRO A 56 12.95 -3.34 2.26
C PRO A 56 13.06 -2.04 3.05
N GLU A 57 13.30 -0.90 2.37
CA GLU A 57 13.35 0.42 2.98
C GLU A 57 11.96 1.04 3.27
N CYS A 58 10.87 0.37 2.91
CA CYS A 58 9.53 0.87 3.18
C CYS A 58 9.10 0.54 4.62
N THR A 59 9.37 1.45 5.54
CA THR A 59 8.98 1.36 6.96
C THR A 59 7.48 1.18 7.14
N ALA A 60 6.65 1.89 6.35
CA ALA A 60 5.19 1.75 6.40
C ALA A 60 4.72 0.35 6.00
N ALA A 61 5.35 -0.26 5.00
CA ALA A 61 5.05 -1.64 4.59
C ALA A 61 5.46 -2.64 5.67
N ARG A 62 6.63 -2.43 6.27
CA ARG A 62 7.19 -3.28 7.31
C ARG A 62 6.41 -3.21 8.62
N ALA A 63 6.00 -2.02 9.04
CA ALA A 63 5.17 -1.82 10.22
C ALA A 63 3.81 -2.52 10.10
N LEU A 64 3.31 -2.65 8.87
CA LEU A 64 2.06 -3.33 8.54
C LEU A 64 2.28 -4.75 7.99
N ASP A 65 3.50 -5.30 8.05
CA ASP A 65 3.88 -6.63 7.53
C ASP A 65 3.31 -6.96 6.13
N ILE A 66 3.26 -5.97 5.24
CA ILE A 66 2.69 -6.12 3.91
C ILE A 66 3.60 -7.04 3.10
N THR A 67 3.09 -8.17 2.65
CA THR A 67 3.81 -9.13 1.82
C THR A 67 3.50 -8.95 0.34
N THR A 68 2.24 -8.71 0.01
CA THR A 68 1.81 -8.44 -1.37
C THR A 68 1.22 -7.04 -1.50
N PHE A 69 1.63 -6.36 -2.55
CA PHE A 69 1.16 -5.05 -2.95
C PHE A 69 0.77 -5.08 -4.41
N LEU A 70 -0.44 -4.63 -4.71
CA LEU A 70 -0.93 -4.41 -6.05
C LEU A 70 -1.56 -3.03 -6.10
N SER A 71 -1.24 -2.22 -7.08
CA SER A 71 -1.91 -0.94 -7.27
C SER A 71 -2.14 -0.59 -8.72
N THR A 72 -3.27 0.04 -9.00
CA THR A 72 -3.63 0.52 -10.33
C THR A 72 -3.77 2.05 -10.29
N PRO A 73 -3.01 2.79 -11.12
CA PRO A 73 -3.16 4.23 -11.23
C PRO A 73 -4.48 4.57 -11.92
N VAL A 74 -5.14 5.61 -11.41
CA VAL A 74 -6.35 6.21 -11.97
C VAL A 74 -6.09 7.70 -12.12
N HIS A 75 -6.00 8.15 -13.37
CA HIS A 75 -5.87 9.56 -13.69
C HIS A 75 -7.25 10.19 -13.78
N LEU A 76 -7.50 11.17 -12.92
CA LEU A 76 -8.66 12.04 -13.07
C LEU A 76 -8.32 13.18 -14.03
N PRO A 77 -9.31 13.68 -14.79
CA PRO A 77 -9.14 14.83 -15.67
C PRO A 77 -8.77 16.12 -14.91
N ASP A 78 -9.03 16.17 -13.61
CA ASP A 78 -8.74 17.30 -12.71
C ASP A 78 -7.26 17.35 -12.27
N GLY A 79 -6.39 16.48 -12.83
CA GLY A 79 -4.98 16.35 -12.44
C GLY A 79 -4.76 15.59 -11.13
N THR A 80 -5.84 15.18 -10.46
CA THR A 80 -5.76 14.40 -9.22
C THR A 80 -5.37 12.96 -9.51
N PHE A 81 -4.37 12.45 -8.78
CA PHE A 81 -3.90 11.09 -8.93
C PHE A 81 -4.53 10.19 -7.86
N LEU A 82 -5.42 9.31 -8.30
CA LEU A 82 -5.99 8.26 -7.46
C LEU A 82 -5.27 6.94 -7.72
N ARG A 83 -5.11 6.15 -6.67
CA ARG A 83 -4.70 4.75 -6.80
C ARG A 83 -5.65 3.86 -6.06
N ASN A 84 -5.99 2.75 -6.71
CA ASN A 84 -6.44 1.60 -5.95
C ASN A 84 -5.20 0.83 -5.52
N ALA A 85 -5.13 0.44 -4.25
CA ALA A 85 -4.04 -0.35 -3.72
C ALA A 85 -4.64 -1.50 -2.91
N LEU A 86 -4.29 -2.71 -3.30
CA LEU A 86 -4.54 -3.92 -2.53
C LEU A 86 -3.25 -4.26 -1.79
N ARG A 87 -3.39 -4.41 -0.48
CA ARG A 87 -2.31 -4.78 0.42
C ARG A 87 -2.74 -6.06 1.08
N HIS A 88 -1.85 -7.04 1.09
CA HIS A 88 -2.07 -8.30 1.76
C HIS A 88 -0.91 -8.52 2.72
N GLN A 89 -1.27 -8.91 3.94
CA GLN A 89 -0.36 -9.52 4.89
C GLN A 89 -0.52 -11.03 4.69
N SER A 90 0.59 -11.72 4.47
CA SER A 90 0.58 -13.16 4.63
C SER A 90 0.19 -13.45 6.08
N PRO A 91 -0.67 -14.44 6.37
CA PRO A 91 -0.93 -14.80 7.75
C PRO A 91 0.42 -15.12 8.42
N PRO A 92 0.72 -14.56 9.61
CA PRO A 92 1.89 -14.99 10.36
C PRO A 92 1.71 -16.48 10.55
N ALA A 93 2.61 -17.27 9.96
CA ALA A 93 2.48 -18.71 9.78
C ALA A 93 1.52 -19.29 10.81
N CYS A 94 0.24 -19.45 10.42
CA CYS A 94 -0.66 -20.22 11.23
C CYS A 94 0.05 -21.57 11.25
N VAL A 95 0.63 -21.90 12.41
CA VAL A 95 1.22 -23.20 12.69
C VAL A 95 0.32 -24.17 11.95
N LYS A 96 0.87 -24.91 10.98
CA LYS A 96 0.17 -26.04 10.38
C LYS A 96 -0.07 -27.04 11.53
N ARG A 97 -1.05 -26.74 12.38
CA ARG A 97 -1.64 -27.63 13.35
C ARG A 97 -2.50 -28.55 12.50
N THR A 98 -1.88 -29.68 12.18
CA THR A 98 -2.45 -31.03 12.21
C THR A 98 -3.90 -31.12 11.78
N TRP A 99 -4.15 -31.84 10.68
CA TRP A 99 -4.55 -33.25 10.76
C TRP A 99 -3.81 -34.04 9.67
#